data_AF-A0A1Q9CBL6-F1
#
_entry.id   AF-A0A1Q9CBL6-F1
#
_cell.length_a   1.000
_cell.length_b   1.000
_cell.length_c   1.000
_cell.angle_alpha   90.00
_cell.angle_beta   90.00
_cell.angle_gamma   90.00
#
_symmetry.space_group_name_H-M   'P 1'
#
loop_
_entity.id
_entity.type
_entity.pdbx_description
1 polymer ?
#
loop_
_entity_poly.entity_id
_entity_poly.type
_entity_poly.pdbx_seq_one_letter_code
_entity_poly.pdbx_strand_id
1 'polypeptide(L)'
;MAQFEKLCAVSDGTIDECVQAFVNLVPALEAQYSPAQQKTEEELARWVPTIEILFALVRNTAKTGTADLAVDLDFGLAEVSIAVRRSPLKSKRSSNEPPLPLPLAKKPKAIEPRADEAQASLKARELGEARKWGMRLRAIVERCGEHATIAGGPKPGSPLSQDEMNALRSIVYESGGFRTIQQCVRHWERLETWARSQNINAIPLTTEVLVKYILDLADRGCGPTVIASVRGAVKWICRRIGMQAPDLLDARIMALQKRVYGERGKETREAVPIPLALVAALERFVCARFRSSQFVMAFFAWWIMIMIYSSLRFDDAMHVVPEALAMKDEALYGVVWQTKVERQKKGTRFAVAKVSVSGEEWMEDGWSAASFEMDDRDYFMKELESAERFCDRPATYQRSVLWLRYVLTTAASQDLKRGLISPPDLKGHLQLVHEITWHSCRVTLLSAAVQAQVSGKEIGLQANWKNPSQLVLKYARSRKEISIEMVTSGSRRGAIVLSSVPAKDLNLKCHATYIDGTGAERTLCGRYKITECDDLGEIPPSSQMCSLCSGKIFTEP
;
A
#
# COMPACT_ATOMS: atom_id res chain seq x y z
N MET A 1 30.07 -13.51 -20.81
CA MET A 1 29.02 -14.36 -21.42
C MET A 1 28.09 -14.99 -20.39
N ALA A 2 28.51 -15.93 -19.53
CA ALA A 2 27.59 -16.61 -18.60
C ALA A 2 26.81 -15.70 -17.60
N GLN A 3 27.40 -14.58 -17.15
CA GLN A 3 26.70 -13.58 -16.33
C GLN A 3 25.72 -12.72 -17.14
N PHE A 4 25.97 -12.57 -18.44
CA PHE A 4 25.16 -11.79 -19.37
C PHE A 4 23.93 -12.60 -19.82
N GLU A 5 24.10 -13.89 -20.10
CA GLU A 5 23.00 -14.84 -20.39
C GLU A 5 22.01 -14.96 -19.22
N LYS A 6 22.50 -14.93 -17.97
CA LYS A 6 21.64 -14.87 -16.77
C LYS A 6 20.86 -13.57 -16.64
N LEU A 7 21.38 -12.46 -17.19
CA LEU A 7 20.69 -11.16 -17.19
C LEU A 7 19.61 -11.10 -18.29
N CYS A 8 19.89 -11.68 -19.46
CA CYS A 8 18.97 -11.72 -20.61
C CYS A 8 17.70 -12.54 -20.33
N ALA A 9 17.78 -13.56 -19.47
CA ALA A 9 16.64 -14.39 -19.11
C ALA A 9 15.54 -13.68 -18.28
N VAL A 10 15.70 -12.39 -17.94
CA VAL A 10 14.88 -11.68 -16.93
C VAL A 10 14.16 -10.43 -17.46
N SER A 11 14.39 -9.96 -18.69
CA SER A 11 13.87 -8.66 -19.16
C SER A 11 12.98 -8.69 -20.41
N ASP A 12 11.96 -7.82 -20.43
CA ASP A 12 11.09 -7.55 -21.59
C ASP A 12 11.72 -6.49 -22.55
N GLY A 13 11.75 -6.78 -23.86
CA GLY A 13 11.69 -5.84 -24.99
C GLY A 13 12.85 -4.87 -25.23
N THR A 14 13.07 -3.89 -24.35
CA THR A 14 14.06 -2.80 -24.59
C THR A 14 15.50 -3.20 -24.31
N ILE A 15 15.72 -4.31 -23.61
CA ILE A 15 17.05 -4.86 -23.32
C ILE A 15 17.56 -5.70 -24.50
N ASP A 16 16.67 -6.26 -25.32
CA ASP A 16 17.05 -7.06 -26.51
C ASP A 16 17.88 -6.25 -27.53
N GLU A 17 17.61 -4.95 -27.69
CA GLU A 17 18.38 -4.08 -28.60
C GLU A 17 19.80 -3.81 -28.09
N CYS A 18 19.97 -3.58 -26.79
CA CYS A 18 21.31 -3.44 -26.17
C CYS A 18 22.06 -4.78 -26.15
N VAL A 19 21.35 -5.89 -25.98
CA VAL A 19 21.89 -7.25 -26.05
C VAL A 19 22.36 -7.55 -27.47
N GLN A 20 21.57 -7.22 -28.49
CA GLN A 20 21.94 -7.41 -29.88
C GLN A 20 23.15 -6.56 -30.27
N ALA A 21 23.24 -5.30 -29.79
CA ALA A 21 24.41 -4.46 -30.00
C ALA A 21 25.68 -5.05 -29.37
N PHE A 22 25.58 -5.67 -28.18
CA PHE A 22 26.71 -6.31 -27.51
C PHE A 22 27.11 -7.64 -28.16
N VAL A 23 26.13 -8.46 -28.54
CA VAL A 23 26.33 -9.74 -29.27
C VAL A 23 26.98 -9.50 -30.63
N ASN A 24 26.68 -8.37 -31.29
CA ASN A 24 27.32 -7.99 -32.55
C ASN A 24 28.75 -7.41 -32.37
N LEU A 25 29.05 -6.84 -31.21
CA LEU A 25 30.36 -6.22 -30.90
C LEU A 25 31.44 -7.27 -30.62
N VAL A 26 31.08 -8.38 -29.96
CA VAL A 26 32.05 -9.41 -29.53
C VAL A 26 32.74 -10.12 -30.71
N PRO A 27 32.04 -10.60 -31.76
CA PRO A 27 32.67 -11.19 -32.94
C PRO A 27 33.52 -10.18 -33.73
N ALA A 28 33.12 -8.89 -33.73
CA ALA A 28 33.88 -7.83 -34.39
C ALA A 28 35.22 -7.54 -33.68
N LEU A 29 35.25 -7.68 -32.35
CA LEU A 29 36.48 -7.57 -31.54
C LEU A 29 37.37 -8.82 -31.68
N GLU A 30 36.78 -10.01 -31.75
CA GLU A 30 37.53 -11.26 -31.99
C GLU A 30 38.17 -11.30 -33.38
N ALA A 31 37.50 -10.75 -34.41
CA ALA A 31 38.04 -10.65 -35.77
C ALA A 31 39.23 -9.68 -35.90
N GLN A 32 39.38 -8.75 -34.95
CA GLN A 32 40.52 -7.80 -34.90
C GLN A 32 41.67 -8.31 -34.03
N TYR A 33 41.48 -9.39 -33.27
CA TYR A 33 42.47 -9.90 -32.35
C TYR A 33 43.49 -10.81 -33.05
N SER A 34 44.66 -10.26 -33.37
CA SER A 34 45.84 -11.05 -33.76
C SER A 34 46.84 -11.06 -32.60
N PRO A 35 47.30 -12.23 -32.10
CA PRO A 35 48.19 -12.33 -30.93
C PRO A 35 49.56 -11.63 -31.09
N ALA A 36 49.88 -11.13 -32.28
CA ALA A 36 51.21 -10.63 -32.65
C ALA A 36 51.35 -9.09 -32.67
N GLN A 37 50.32 -8.31 -32.32
CA GLN A 37 50.37 -6.83 -32.42
C GLN A 37 50.03 -6.12 -31.10
N GLN A 38 50.98 -5.34 -30.56
CA GLN A 38 50.82 -4.46 -29.38
C GLN A 38 49.79 -3.33 -29.59
N LYS A 39 49.50 -2.95 -30.84
CA LYS A 39 48.52 -1.90 -31.19
C LYS A 39 47.08 -2.24 -30.77
N THR A 40 46.76 -3.53 -30.70
CA THR A 40 45.43 -4.06 -30.37
C THR A 40 45.10 -3.98 -28.88
N GLU A 41 46.11 -3.95 -28.01
CA GLU A 41 45.93 -3.90 -26.54
C GLU A 41 45.52 -2.49 -26.07
N GLU A 42 46.11 -1.44 -26.65
CA GLU A 42 45.72 -0.04 -26.40
C GLU A 42 44.33 0.29 -26.97
N GLU A 43 43.97 -0.29 -28.12
CA GLU A 43 42.63 -0.12 -28.70
C GLU A 43 41.56 -0.81 -27.84
N LEU A 44 41.80 -2.03 -27.37
CA LEU A 44 40.92 -2.72 -26.42
C LEU A 44 40.78 -1.94 -25.11
N ALA A 45 41.88 -1.42 -24.57
CA ALA A 45 41.86 -0.57 -23.37
C ALA A 45 41.00 0.70 -23.56
N ARG A 46 40.90 1.21 -24.80
CA ARG A 46 40.06 2.36 -25.17
C ARG A 46 38.55 2.05 -25.15
N TRP A 47 38.16 0.79 -25.37
CA TRP A 47 36.78 0.35 -25.35
C TRP A 47 36.28 -0.06 -23.95
N VAL A 48 37.18 -0.36 -23.02
CA VAL A 48 36.85 -0.75 -21.63
C VAL A 48 35.90 0.25 -20.96
N PRO A 49 36.11 1.59 -21.00
CA PRO A 49 35.20 2.54 -20.38
C PRO A 49 33.79 2.52 -20.99
N THR A 50 33.69 2.34 -22.30
CA THR A 50 32.40 2.25 -23.01
C THR A 50 31.65 0.98 -22.65
N ILE A 51 32.35 -0.15 -22.55
CA ILE A 51 31.79 -1.43 -22.08
C ILE A 51 31.35 -1.32 -20.61
N GLU A 52 32.12 -0.65 -19.76
CA GLU A 52 31.77 -0.38 -18.36
C GLU A 52 30.53 0.52 -18.24
N ILE A 53 30.43 1.56 -19.07
CA ILE A 53 29.26 2.45 -19.13
C ILE A 53 28.02 1.68 -19.60
N LEU A 54 28.14 0.84 -20.63
CA LEU A 54 27.06 -0.03 -21.09
C LEU A 54 26.64 -1.04 -20.03
N PHE A 55 27.60 -1.65 -19.32
CA PHE A 55 27.32 -2.53 -18.19
C PHE A 55 26.67 -1.78 -17.03
N ALA A 56 27.08 -0.54 -16.75
CA ALA A 56 26.50 0.30 -15.71
C ALA A 56 25.08 0.74 -16.08
N LEU A 57 24.82 1.06 -17.35
CA LEU A 57 23.51 1.34 -17.89
C LEU A 57 22.61 0.11 -17.76
N VAL A 58 22.99 -1.05 -18.30
CA VAL A 58 22.21 -2.30 -18.20
C VAL A 58 21.96 -2.68 -16.72
N ARG A 59 22.96 -2.53 -15.84
CA ARG A 59 22.81 -2.79 -14.41
C ARG A 59 21.90 -1.78 -13.72
N ASN A 60 21.94 -0.51 -14.13
CA ASN A 60 21.05 0.52 -13.60
C ASN A 60 19.63 0.34 -14.12
N THR A 61 19.42 -0.01 -15.39
CA THR A 61 18.10 -0.32 -15.98
C THR A 61 17.51 -1.60 -15.40
N ALA A 62 18.34 -2.59 -15.05
CA ALA A 62 17.89 -3.77 -14.31
C ALA A 62 17.53 -3.43 -12.84
N LYS A 63 18.23 -2.49 -12.20
CA LYS A 63 17.91 -2.00 -10.84
C LYS A 63 16.68 -1.09 -10.80
N THR A 64 16.52 -0.21 -11.79
CA THR A 64 15.31 0.63 -11.95
C THR A 64 14.15 -0.23 -12.39
N GLY A 65 14.33 -1.13 -13.36
CA GLY A 65 13.30 -2.09 -13.77
C GLY A 65 12.84 -3.02 -12.64
N THR A 66 13.73 -3.43 -11.71
CA THR A 66 13.33 -4.20 -10.51
C THR A 66 12.70 -3.34 -9.41
N ALA A 67 13.12 -2.08 -9.25
CA ALA A 67 12.48 -1.13 -8.34
C ALA A 67 11.11 -0.65 -8.85
N ASP A 68 10.97 -0.44 -10.16
CA ASP A 68 9.74 -0.08 -10.85
C ASP A 68 8.81 -1.30 -10.94
N LEU A 69 9.33 -2.53 -11.13
CA LEU A 69 8.53 -3.76 -10.93
C LEU A 69 8.09 -3.93 -9.48
N ALA A 70 8.93 -3.59 -8.50
CA ALA A 70 8.60 -3.66 -7.08
C ALA A 70 7.49 -2.67 -6.70
N VAL A 71 7.50 -1.48 -7.32
CA VAL A 71 6.44 -0.47 -7.15
C VAL A 71 5.18 -0.80 -7.95
N ASP A 72 5.31 -1.36 -9.17
CA ASP A 72 4.18 -1.78 -10.00
C ASP A 72 3.51 -3.07 -9.50
N LEU A 73 4.23 -3.90 -8.75
CA LEU A 73 3.73 -5.17 -8.20
C LEU A 73 3.54 -5.15 -6.68
N ASP A 74 3.76 -4.02 -6.00
CA ASP A 74 3.66 -3.85 -4.54
C ASP A 74 4.50 -4.90 -3.75
N PHE A 75 5.67 -5.26 -4.28
CA PHE A 75 6.65 -6.13 -3.61
C PHE A 75 7.85 -5.30 -3.15
N GLY A 76 7.96 -5.01 -1.86
CA GLY A 76 9.17 -4.44 -1.29
C GLY A 76 10.38 -5.36 -1.54
N LEU A 77 11.35 -4.88 -2.32
CA LEU A 77 12.69 -5.45 -2.32
C LEU A 77 13.31 -5.19 -0.94
N ALA A 78 13.98 -6.20 -0.40
CA ALA A 78 14.85 -6.00 0.75
C ALA A 78 15.95 -5.01 0.37
N GLU A 79 16.07 -3.92 1.13
CA GLU A 79 17.22 -3.02 1.06
C GLU A 79 18.49 -3.86 1.19
N VAL A 80 19.28 -3.92 0.11
CA VAL A 80 20.69 -4.23 0.23
C VAL A 80 21.33 -2.97 0.77
N SER A 81 21.64 -2.97 2.06
CA SER A 81 22.48 -1.95 2.70
C SER A 81 23.77 -1.80 1.91
N ILE A 82 23.86 -0.76 1.08
CA ILE A 82 25.15 -0.30 0.58
C ILE A 82 25.79 0.42 1.75
N ALA A 83 26.68 -0.29 2.42
CA ALA A 83 27.60 0.24 3.41
C ALA A 83 28.27 1.49 2.83
N VAL A 84 27.95 2.65 3.42
CA VAL A 84 28.73 3.88 3.23
C VAL A 84 30.12 3.58 3.75
N ARG A 85 31.10 3.51 2.83
CA ARG A 85 32.51 3.42 3.15
C ARG A 85 32.88 4.62 4.03
N ARG A 86 33.17 4.34 5.30
CA ARG A 86 33.93 5.23 6.19
C ARG A 86 35.35 5.41 5.65
N SER A 87 35.87 6.64 5.67
CA SER A 87 37.09 7.07 6.42
C SER A 87 37.64 8.41 5.89
N PRO A 88 38.53 9.13 6.63
CA PRO A 88 38.65 9.23 8.10
C PRO A 88 38.80 10.68 8.62
N LEU A 89 38.43 10.86 9.90
CA LEU A 89 39.03 11.71 10.95
C LEU A 89 39.57 13.13 10.64
N LYS A 90 38.96 14.12 11.32
CA LYS A 90 39.52 15.24 12.14
C LYS A 90 38.53 16.42 12.03
N SER A 91 38.22 17.23 13.03
CA SER A 91 38.55 17.34 14.46
C SER A 91 37.50 18.27 15.06
N LYS A 92 37.16 18.10 16.35
CA LYS A 92 36.36 19.04 17.13
C LYS A 92 36.82 20.49 16.94
N ARG A 93 35.89 21.40 16.59
CA ARG A 93 35.94 22.79 17.03
C ARG A 93 34.53 23.30 17.29
N SER A 94 34.34 23.82 18.49
CA SER A 94 33.19 24.58 18.93
C SER A 94 33.14 25.92 18.19
N SER A 95 31.99 26.27 17.60
CA SER A 95 31.66 27.66 17.31
C SER A 95 30.15 27.83 17.30
N ASN A 96 29.70 28.81 18.10
CA ASN A 96 28.38 29.41 18.02
C ASN A 96 28.21 30.04 16.63
N GLU A 97 27.43 29.41 15.76
CA GLU A 97 26.91 30.02 14.54
C GLU A 97 25.37 29.94 14.55
N PRO A 98 24.67 30.93 13.97
CA PRO A 98 23.22 30.88 13.85
C PRO A 98 22.81 29.69 12.96
N PRO A 99 21.64 29.06 13.20
CA PRO A 99 21.25 27.87 12.46
C PRO A 99 21.12 28.20 10.97
N LEU A 100 21.94 27.53 10.15
CA LEU A 100 21.87 27.55 8.70
C LEU A 100 20.43 27.24 8.22
N PRO A 101 19.97 27.83 7.10
CA PRO A 101 18.65 27.53 6.55
C PRO A 101 18.49 26.03 6.29
N LEU A 102 17.47 25.43 6.90
CA LEU A 102 17.12 24.03 6.69
C LEU A 102 16.85 23.79 5.19
N PRO A 103 17.34 22.67 4.61
CA PRO A 103 17.23 22.43 3.18
C PRO A 103 15.76 22.30 2.76
N LEU A 104 15.31 23.22 1.91
CA LEU A 104 14.02 23.14 1.23
C LEU A 104 13.94 21.84 0.42
N ALA A 105 12.79 21.16 0.46
CA ALA A 105 12.56 19.99 -0.41
C ALA A 105 12.80 20.39 -1.88
N LYS A 106 13.59 19.58 -2.59
CA LYS A 106 13.87 19.81 -4.01
C LYS A 106 12.56 19.63 -4.79
N LYS A 107 12.16 20.68 -5.52
CA LYS A 107 11.01 20.65 -6.43
C LYS A 107 11.19 19.50 -7.44
N PRO A 108 10.15 18.67 -7.70
CA PRO A 108 10.22 17.66 -8.75
C PRO A 108 10.60 18.29 -10.10
N LYS A 109 11.46 17.61 -10.88
CA LYS A 109 11.92 18.10 -12.19
C LYS A 109 10.74 18.17 -13.17
N ALA A 110 10.75 19.19 -14.02
CA ALA A 110 9.86 19.29 -15.17
C ALA A 110 10.09 18.10 -16.12
N ILE A 111 9.04 17.67 -16.81
CA ILE A 111 9.10 16.62 -17.83
C ILE A 111 9.20 17.30 -19.19
N GLU A 112 10.10 16.83 -20.05
CA GLU A 112 10.06 17.19 -21.47
C GLU A 112 8.87 16.47 -22.14
N PRO A 113 8.04 17.19 -22.91
CA PRO A 113 6.86 16.58 -23.54
C PRO A 113 7.29 15.45 -24.49
N ARG A 114 6.84 14.23 -24.22
CA ARG A 114 6.91 13.11 -25.19
C ARG A 114 5.76 13.22 -26.17
N ALA A 115 6.05 13.04 -27.46
CA ALA A 115 5.12 13.29 -28.56
C ALA A 115 3.92 12.32 -28.65
N ASP A 116 3.92 11.18 -27.95
CA ASP A 116 3.00 10.06 -28.22
C ASP A 116 2.00 9.69 -27.09
N GLU A 117 1.82 10.51 -26.04
CA GLU A 117 0.90 10.18 -24.93
C GLU A 117 -0.44 10.96 -24.97
N ALA A 118 -1.04 11.11 -26.15
CA ALA A 118 -2.40 11.64 -26.29
C ALA A 118 -3.43 10.56 -25.93
N GLN A 119 -3.57 10.26 -24.64
CA GLN A 119 -4.72 9.49 -24.16
C GLN A 119 -5.31 10.11 -22.89
N ALA A 120 -6.23 11.04 -23.13
CA ALA A 120 -6.93 11.85 -22.14
C ALA A 120 -8.02 11.10 -21.36
N SER A 121 -8.15 9.77 -21.48
CA SER A 121 -9.15 8.98 -20.73
C SER A 121 -8.48 7.87 -19.92
N LEU A 122 -8.65 7.95 -18.59
CA LEU A 122 -8.22 6.93 -17.65
C LEU A 122 -8.97 5.61 -17.90
N LYS A 123 -10.28 5.68 -18.15
CA LYS A 123 -11.11 4.51 -18.42
C LYS A 123 -10.68 3.80 -19.70
N ALA A 124 -10.41 4.53 -20.78
CA ALA A 124 -9.91 3.96 -22.03
C ALA A 124 -8.56 3.27 -21.82
N ARG A 125 -7.66 3.90 -21.06
CA ARG A 125 -6.35 3.31 -20.71
C ARG A 125 -6.50 2.00 -19.94
N GLU A 126 -7.35 1.97 -18.92
CA GLU A 126 -7.57 0.75 -18.12
C GLU A 126 -8.26 -0.37 -18.90
N LEU A 127 -9.20 -0.03 -19.80
CA LEU A 127 -9.79 -0.99 -20.74
C LEU A 127 -8.75 -1.53 -21.73
N GLY A 128 -7.85 -0.66 -22.22
CA GLY A 128 -6.73 -1.06 -23.08
C GLY A 128 -5.80 -2.05 -22.37
N GLU A 129 -5.44 -1.79 -21.12
CA GLU A 129 -4.65 -2.72 -20.31
C GLU A 129 -5.41 -4.02 -20.03
N ALA A 130 -6.71 -3.98 -19.73
CA ALA A 130 -7.52 -5.18 -19.55
C ALA A 130 -7.52 -6.06 -20.81
N ARG A 131 -7.68 -5.46 -22.00
CA ARG A 131 -7.59 -6.15 -23.29
C ARG A 131 -6.20 -6.75 -23.54
N LYS A 132 -5.15 -5.97 -23.30
CA LYS A 132 -3.74 -6.42 -23.43
C LYS A 132 -3.45 -7.65 -22.57
N TRP A 133 -3.82 -7.62 -21.28
CA TRP A 133 -3.61 -8.76 -20.39
C TRP A 133 -4.58 -9.91 -20.68
N GLY A 134 -5.79 -9.62 -21.16
CA GLY A 134 -6.75 -10.59 -21.66
C GLY A 134 -6.19 -11.39 -22.86
N MET A 135 -5.51 -10.73 -23.81
CA MET A 135 -4.84 -11.40 -24.92
C MET A 135 -3.71 -12.34 -24.45
N ARG A 136 -2.92 -11.94 -23.45
CA ARG A 136 -1.90 -12.83 -22.87
C ARG A 136 -2.52 -14.03 -22.16
N LEU A 137 -3.64 -13.82 -21.46
CA LEU A 137 -4.40 -14.92 -20.86
C LEU A 137 -4.96 -15.87 -21.93
N ARG A 138 -5.46 -15.34 -23.05
CA ARG A 138 -5.86 -16.16 -24.21
C ARG A 138 -4.71 -17.01 -24.73
N ALA A 139 -3.50 -16.45 -24.84
CA ALA A 139 -2.33 -17.22 -25.26
C ALA A 139 -1.99 -18.36 -24.26
N ILE A 140 -2.21 -18.15 -22.95
CA ILE A 140 -2.11 -19.23 -21.95
C ILE A 140 -3.16 -20.32 -22.23
N VAL A 141 -4.42 -19.93 -22.49
CA VAL A 141 -5.50 -20.88 -22.81
C VAL A 141 -5.16 -21.72 -24.04
N GLU A 142 -4.63 -21.10 -25.10
CA GLU A 142 -4.21 -21.78 -26.33
C GLU A 142 -3.09 -22.80 -26.04
N ARG A 143 -2.11 -22.46 -25.20
CA ARG A 143 -1.07 -23.40 -24.76
C ARG A 143 -1.60 -24.52 -23.86
N CYS A 144 -2.61 -24.24 -23.03
CA CYS A 144 -3.25 -25.25 -22.21
C CYS A 144 -4.08 -26.25 -23.03
N GLY A 145 -4.54 -25.87 -24.22
CA GLY A 145 -5.25 -26.75 -25.14
C GLY A 145 -6.46 -27.42 -24.48
N GLU A 146 -6.55 -28.74 -24.62
CA GLU A 146 -7.64 -29.56 -24.09
C GLU A 146 -7.77 -29.51 -22.56
N HIS A 147 -6.72 -29.11 -21.84
CA HIS A 147 -6.77 -28.97 -20.38
C HIS A 147 -7.53 -27.71 -19.94
N ALA A 148 -7.68 -26.72 -20.81
CA ALA A 148 -8.50 -25.55 -20.56
C ALA A 148 -9.90 -25.76 -21.14
N THR A 149 -10.89 -26.04 -20.28
CA THR A 149 -12.28 -26.25 -20.71
C THR A 149 -12.82 -25.09 -21.57
N ILE A 150 -12.33 -23.87 -21.34
CA ILE A 150 -12.74 -22.68 -22.09
C ILE A 150 -12.15 -22.60 -23.51
N ALA A 151 -11.13 -23.39 -23.85
CA ALA A 151 -10.48 -23.33 -25.17
C ALA A 151 -11.36 -23.88 -26.30
N GLY A 152 -12.24 -24.84 -25.99
CA GLY A 152 -13.09 -25.53 -26.97
C GLY A 152 -14.24 -24.69 -27.54
N GLY A 153 -14.83 -25.18 -28.63
CA GLY A 153 -16.08 -24.66 -29.19
C GLY A 153 -17.31 -25.02 -28.34
N PRO A 154 -18.52 -24.60 -28.77
CA PRO A 154 -19.76 -25.05 -28.15
C PRO A 154 -19.79 -26.58 -28.06
N LYS A 155 -20.23 -27.10 -26.90
CA LYS A 155 -20.40 -28.56 -26.75
C LYS A 155 -21.51 -29.06 -27.69
N PRO A 156 -21.49 -30.33 -28.12
CA PRO A 156 -22.60 -30.91 -28.87
C PRO A 156 -23.94 -30.70 -28.15
N GLY A 157 -24.94 -30.18 -28.85
CA GLY A 157 -26.24 -29.83 -28.26
C GLY A 157 -26.29 -28.49 -27.51
N SER A 158 -25.20 -27.73 -27.50
CA SER A 158 -25.20 -26.35 -26.97
C SER A 158 -26.07 -25.44 -27.83
N PRO A 159 -26.93 -24.59 -27.22
CA PRO A 159 -27.67 -23.58 -27.97
C PRO A 159 -26.79 -22.41 -28.45
N LEU A 160 -25.55 -22.31 -27.94
CA LEU A 160 -24.62 -21.25 -28.29
C LEU A 160 -23.93 -21.51 -29.63
N SER A 161 -23.91 -20.49 -30.49
CA SER A 161 -23.08 -20.44 -31.68
C SER A 161 -21.59 -20.29 -31.34
N GLN A 162 -20.72 -20.53 -32.33
CA GLN A 162 -19.28 -20.33 -32.20
C GLN A 162 -18.93 -18.86 -31.89
N ASP A 163 -19.64 -17.92 -32.50
CA ASP A 163 -19.42 -16.48 -32.31
C ASP A 163 -19.83 -16.01 -30.91
N GLU A 164 -20.96 -16.49 -30.40
CA GLU A 164 -21.38 -16.22 -29.01
C GLU A 164 -20.37 -16.80 -28.00
N MET A 165 -19.87 -18.01 -28.23
CA MET A 165 -18.81 -18.60 -27.40
C MET A 165 -17.50 -17.81 -27.46
N ASN A 166 -17.15 -17.26 -28.61
CA ASN A 166 -15.98 -16.39 -28.77
C ASN A 166 -16.18 -15.06 -28.02
N ALA A 167 -17.36 -14.46 -28.10
CA ALA A 167 -17.71 -13.24 -27.37
C ALA A 167 -17.66 -13.47 -25.85
N LEU A 168 -18.23 -14.57 -25.36
CA LEU A 168 -18.18 -14.95 -23.95
C LEU A 168 -16.74 -15.17 -23.46
N ARG A 169 -15.89 -15.79 -24.29
CA ARG A 169 -14.46 -15.95 -23.99
C ARG A 169 -13.75 -14.63 -23.79
N SER A 170 -13.92 -13.68 -24.72
CA SER A 170 -13.33 -12.35 -24.61
C SER A 170 -13.78 -11.65 -23.33
N ILE A 171 -15.07 -11.75 -22.98
CA ILE A 171 -15.59 -11.23 -21.71
C ILE A 171 -14.88 -11.89 -20.51
N VAL A 172 -14.72 -13.21 -20.52
CA VAL A 172 -14.04 -13.92 -19.42
C VAL A 172 -12.59 -13.46 -19.27
N TYR A 173 -11.86 -13.29 -20.37
CA TYR A 173 -10.45 -12.90 -20.35
C TYR A 173 -10.22 -11.50 -19.82
N GLU A 174 -11.15 -10.58 -20.09
CA GLU A 174 -11.07 -9.17 -19.68
C GLU A 174 -11.77 -8.91 -18.34
N SER A 175 -12.51 -9.89 -17.82
CA SER A 175 -13.29 -9.73 -16.58
C SER A 175 -12.44 -9.64 -15.32
N GLY A 176 -12.55 -8.52 -14.63
CA GLY A 176 -11.87 -8.28 -13.35
C GLY A 176 -11.02 -7.02 -13.41
N GLY A 177 -9.98 -6.96 -12.58
CA GLY A 177 -9.11 -5.80 -12.53
C GLY A 177 -7.91 -6.08 -13.38
N PHE A 178 -7.55 -5.19 -14.30
CA PHE A 178 -6.41 -5.42 -15.19
C PHE A 178 -5.14 -5.75 -14.40
N ARG A 179 -4.89 -5.09 -13.25
CA ARG A 179 -3.76 -5.40 -12.36
C ARG A 179 -3.80 -6.82 -11.79
N THR A 180 -4.98 -7.34 -11.50
CA THR A 180 -5.15 -8.74 -11.04
C THR A 180 -4.88 -9.71 -12.17
N ILE A 181 -5.41 -9.44 -13.38
CA ILE A 181 -5.17 -10.27 -14.57
C ILE A 181 -3.67 -10.27 -14.86
N GLN A 182 -3.05 -9.10 -14.94
CA GLN A 182 -1.62 -8.88 -15.11
C GLN A 182 -0.78 -9.68 -14.11
N GLN A 183 -1.06 -9.55 -12.81
CA GLN A 183 -0.31 -10.24 -11.78
C GLN A 183 -0.42 -11.77 -11.93
N CYS A 184 -1.62 -12.28 -12.17
CA CYS A 184 -1.84 -13.72 -12.33
C CYS A 184 -1.13 -14.27 -13.56
N VAL A 185 -1.29 -13.59 -14.71
CA VAL A 185 -0.65 -13.93 -15.99
C VAL A 185 0.87 -13.92 -15.85
N ARG A 186 1.46 -12.88 -15.27
CA ARG A 186 2.91 -12.78 -15.04
C ARG A 186 3.45 -13.92 -14.18
N HIS A 187 2.76 -14.28 -13.10
CA HIS A 187 3.19 -15.40 -12.25
C HIS A 187 3.16 -16.73 -13.02
N TRP A 188 2.15 -16.95 -13.84
CA TRP A 188 2.04 -18.16 -14.66
C TRP A 188 3.09 -18.26 -15.74
N GLU A 189 3.30 -17.20 -16.51
CA GLU A 189 4.31 -17.17 -17.56
C GLU A 189 5.73 -17.35 -16.97
N ARG A 190 5.99 -16.82 -15.78
CA ARG A 190 7.24 -17.09 -15.05
C ARG A 190 7.40 -18.56 -14.66
N LEU A 191 6.31 -19.21 -14.22
CA LEU A 191 6.30 -20.63 -13.94
C LEU A 191 6.56 -21.46 -15.20
N GLU A 192 5.91 -21.14 -16.32
CA GLU A 192 6.11 -21.82 -17.60
C GLU A 192 7.54 -21.64 -18.14
N THR A 193 8.08 -20.43 -18.06
CA THR A 193 9.45 -20.13 -18.47
C THR A 193 10.46 -20.86 -17.60
N TRP A 194 10.24 -20.90 -16.28
CA TRP A 194 11.05 -21.72 -15.38
C TRP A 194 10.97 -23.20 -15.76
N ALA A 195 9.78 -23.75 -15.98
CA ALA A 195 9.61 -25.16 -16.31
C ALA A 195 10.32 -25.52 -17.62
N ARG A 196 10.20 -24.68 -18.66
CA ARG A 196 10.98 -24.80 -19.91
C ARG A 196 12.48 -24.81 -19.66
N SER A 197 12.99 -23.91 -18.81
CA SER A 197 14.42 -23.87 -18.47
C SER A 197 14.92 -25.13 -17.74
N GLN A 198 14.00 -25.89 -17.15
CA GLN A 198 14.30 -27.14 -16.45
C GLN A 198 13.95 -28.39 -17.28
N ASN A 199 13.57 -28.22 -18.56
CA ASN A 199 13.04 -29.28 -19.42
C ASN A 199 11.86 -30.04 -18.79
N ILE A 200 11.01 -29.32 -18.05
CA ILE A 200 9.79 -29.84 -17.41
C ILE A 200 8.59 -29.36 -18.21
N ASN A 201 7.65 -30.26 -18.48
CA ASN A 201 6.36 -29.86 -19.02
C ASN A 201 5.50 -29.21 -17.91
N ALA A 202 5.09 -27.95 -18.12
CA ALA A 202 4.27 -27.21 -17.18
C ALA A 202 2.76 -27.52 -17.29
N ILE A 203 2.34 -28.16 -18.39
CA ILE A 203 0.92 -28.34 -18.73
C ILE A 203 0.63 -29.84 -18.95
N PRO A 204 -0.33 -30.44 -18.24
CA PRO A 204 -1.13 -29.84 -17.16
C PRO A 204 -0.28 -29.60 -15.91
N LEU A 205 -0.57 -28.52 -15.17
CA LEU A 205 0.20 -28.17 -13.97
C LEU A 205 -0.10 -29.15 -12.83
N THR A 206 0.87 -29.99 -12.48
CA THR A 206 0.76 -30.94 -11.37
C THR A 206 1.28 -30.35 -10.06
N THR A 207 0.88 -30.96 -8.93
CA THR A 207 1.39 -30.58 -7.61
C THR A 207 2.91 -30.72 -7.52
N GLU A 208 3.50 -31.76 -8.10
CA GLU A 208 4.95 -31.98 -8.08
C GLU A 208 5.73 -30.87 -8.80
N VAL A 209 5.25 -30.44 -9.97
CA VAL A 209 5.87 -29.33 -10.73
C VAL A 209 5.76 -28.03 -9.93
N LEU A 210 4.60 -27.76 -9.32
CA LEU A 210 4.40 -26.58 -8.49
C LEU A 210 5.29 -26.58 -7.24
N VAL A 211 5.41 -27.72 -6.54
CA VAL A 211 6.31 -27.87 -5.39
C VAL A 211 7.75 -27.60 -5.78
N LYS A 212 8.21 -28.16 -6.90
CA LYS A 212 9.57 -27.95 -7.40
C LYS A 212 9.82 -26.47 -7.79
N TYR A 213 8.84 -25.80 -8.38
CA TYR A 213 8.93 -24.36 -8.67
C TYR A 213 9.02 -23.51 -7.40
N ILE A 214 8.18 -23.81 -6.40
CA ILE A 214 8.17 -23.09 -5.12
C ILE A 214 9.47 -23.30 -4.35
N LEU A 215 10.05 -24.51 -4.42
CA LEU A 215 11.37 -24.80 -3.86
C LEU A 215 12.44 -23.93 -4.52
N ASP A 216 12.50 -23.87 -5.85
CA ASP A 216 13.43 -23.02 -6.60
C ASP A 216 13.27 -21.52 -6.22
N LEU A 217 12.04 -21.03 -6.09
CA LEU A 217 11.78 -19.66 -5.62
C LEU A 217 12.30 -19.42 -4.20
N ALA A 218 12.08 -20.37 -3.29
CA ALA A 218 12.54 -20.26 -1.92
C ALA A 218 14.07 -20.20 -1.84
N ASP A 219 14.75 -21.07 -2.60
CA ASP A 219 16.20 -21.20 -2.65
C ASP A 219 16.86 -19.97 -3.32
N ARG A 220 16.18 -19.35 -4.29
CA ARG A 220 16.61 -18.07 -4.90
C ARG A 220 16.39 -16.84 -4.02
N GLY A 221 15.90 -17.00 -2.79
CA GLY A 221 15.74 -15.86 -1.90
C GLY A 221 14.45 -15.07 -2.12
N CYS A 222 13.36 -15.66 -2.64
CA CYS A 222 12.11 -14.92 -2.86
C CYS A 222 11.56 -14.27 -1.57
N GLY A 223 10.82 -13.18 -1.75
CA GLY A 223 10.19 -12.44 -0.65
C GLY A 223 9.06 -13.22 0.06
N PRO A 224 8.69 -12.82 1.30
CA PRO A 224 7.78 -13.57 2.17
C PRO A 224 6.36 -13.76 1.61
N THR A 225 5.92 -12.91 0.68
CA THR A 225 4.57 -12.95 0.09
C THR A 225 4.53 -13.61 -1.29
N VAL A 226 5.68 -13.94 -1.88
CA VAL A 226 5.76 -14.43 -3.27
C VAL A 226 5.07 -15.78 -3.41
N ILE A 227 5.34 -16.73 -2.49
CA ILE A 227 4.75 -18.08 -2.55
C ILE A 227 3.21 -18.01 -2.43
N ALA A 228 2.69 -17.19 -1.52
CA ALA A 228 1.25 -16.98 -1.39
C ALA A 228 0.65 -16.39 -2.68
N SER A 229 1.35 -15.46 -3.33
CA SER A 229 0.92 -14.82 -4.57
C SER A 229 0.92 -15.79 -5.75
N VAL A 230 1.94 -16.65 -5.88
CA VAL A 230 1.98 -17.72 -6.89
C VAL A 230 0.81 -18.67 -6.72
N ARG A 231 0.54 -19.14 -5.49
CA ARG A 231 -0.63 -19.99 -5.19
C ARG A 231 -1.94 -19.31 -5.59
N GLY A 232 -2.08 -18.03 -5.26
CA GLY A 232 -3.24 -17.21 -5.65
C GLY A 232 -3.40 -17.11 -7.18
N ALA A 233 -2.30 -16.87 -7.89
CA ALA A 233 -2.27 -16.77 -9.36
C ALA A 233 -2.63 -18.09 -10.04
N VAL A 234 -2.04 -19.21 -9.60
CA VAL A 234 -2.35 -20.55 -10.10
C VAL A 234 -3.83 -20.86 -9.87
N LYS A 235 -4.33 -20.65 -8.64
CA LYS A 235 -5.76 -20.81 -8.33
C LYS A 235 -6.65 -20.01 -9.26
N TRP A 236 -6.28 -18.75 -9.49
CA TRP A 236 -7.05 -17.83 -10.31
C TRP A 236 -7.07 -18.30 -11.77
N ILE A 237 -5.92 -18.67 -12.35
CA ILE A 237 -5.83 -19.11 -13.75
C ILE A 237 -6.56 -20.42 -13.96
N CYS A 238 -6.28 -21.45 -13.15
CA CYS A 238 -6.96 -22.75 -13.24
C CYS A 238 -8.48 -22.58 -13.20
N ARG A 239 -8.99 -21.79 -12.23
CA ARG A 239 -10.42 -21.49 -12.14
C ARG A 239 -10.93 -20.72 -13.36
N ARG A 240 -10.18 -19.73 -13.83
CA ARG A 240 -10.59 -18.83 -14.92
C ARG A 240 -10.73 -19.57 -16.25
N ILE A 241 -9.82 -20.51 -16.53
CA ILE A 241 -9.79 -21.25 -17.80
C ILE A 241 -10.49 -22.60 -17.73
N GLY A 242 -11.00 -22.97 -16.55
CA GLY A 242 -11.64 -24.28 -16.31
C GLY A 242 -10.66 -25.44 -16.40
N MET A 243 -9.45 -25.27 -15.87
CA MET A 243 -8.43 -26.32 -15.75
C MET A 243 -8.39 -26.83 -14.32
N GLN A 244 -8.13 -28.13 -14.14
CA GLN A 244 -7.95 -28.72 -12.82
C GLN A 244 -6.75 -28.08 -12.12
N ALA A 245 -6.96 -27.59 -10.90
CA ALA A 245 -5.88 -27.00 -10.11
C ALA A 245 -5.04 -28.08 -9.42
N PRO A 246 -3.72 -27.89 -9.28
CA PRO A 246 -2.90 -28.72 -8.39
C PRO A 246 -3.33 -28.54 -6.93
N ASP A 247 -2.83 -29.39 -6.04
CA ASP A 247 -3.04 -29.21 -4.60
C ASP A 247 -2.23 -28.00 -4.08
N LEU A 248 -2.91 -26.87 -3.95
CA LEU A 248 -2.34 -25.61 -3.47
C LEU A 248 -2.15 -25.58 -1.94
N LEU A 249 -2.57 -26.63 -1.23
CA LEU A 249 -2.44 -26.80 0.21
C LEU A 249 -1.49 -27.94 0.58
N ASP A 250 -0.79 -28.52 -0.40
CA ASP A 250 0.23 -29.56 -0.18
C ASP A 250 1.17 -29.15 0.97
N ALA A 251 1.40 -30.09 1.88
CA ALA A 251 2.17 -29.85 3.10
C ALA A 251 3.57 -29.28 2.82
N ARG A 252 4.20 -29.67 1.70
CA ARG A 252 5.53 -29.18 1.29
C ARG A 252 5.47 -27.71 0.88
N ILE A 253 4.43 -27.31 0.16
CA ILE A 253 4.19 -25.90 -0.21
C ILE A 253 3.98 -25.05 1.05
N MET A 254 3.14 -25.53 1.97
CA MET A 254 2.85 -24.83 3.21
C MET A 254 4.09 -24.70 4.11
N ALA A 255 4.90 -25.76 4.20
CA ALA A 255 6.17 -25.74 4.92
C ALA A 255 7.16 -24.73 4.32
N LEU A 256 7.31 -24.70 3.00
CA LEU A 256 8.17 -23.74 2.31
C LEU A 256 7.70 -22.30 2.51
N GLN A 257 6.38 -22.05 2.39
CA GLN A 257 5.82 -20.73 2.66
C GLN A 257 6.09 -20.29 4.11
N LYS A 258 5.87 -21.18 5.08
CA LYS A 258 6.12 -20.89 6.50
C LYS A 258 7.60 -20.63 6.76
N ARG A 259 8.51 -21.40 6.15
CA ARG A 259 9.96 -21.20 6.23
C ARG A 259 10.37 -19.83 5.70
N VAL A 260 9.99 -19.51 4.46
CA VAL A 260 10.32 -18.22 3.83
C VAL A 260 9.74 -17.05 4.62
N TYR A 261 8.50 -17.18 5.12
CA TYR A 261 7.89 -16.15 5.95
C TYR A 261 8.56 -16.02 7.32
N GLY A 262 8.95 -17.12 7.96
CA GLY A 262 9.66 -17.08 9.25
C GLY A 262 11.06 -16.48 9.13
N GLU A 263 11.79 -16.78 8.06
CA GLU A 263 13.15 -16.29 7.81
C GLU A 263 13.17 -14.83 7.34
N ARG A 264 12.17 -14.40 6.56
CA ARG A 264 12.23 -13.15 5.77
C ARG A 264 11.02 -12.25 5.97
N GLY A 265 10.03 -12.69 6.73
CA GLY A 265 8.86 -11.91 7.08
C GLY A 265 9.28 -10.68 7.87
N LYS A 266 8.75 -9.53 7.47
CA LYS A 266 8.86 -8.29 8.24
C LYS A 266 7.47 -7.93 8.72
N GLU A 267 7.42 -7.24 9.85
CA GLU A 267 6.18 -6.61 10.29
C GLU A 267 5.68 -5.67 9.18
N THR A 268 4.41 -5.82 8.81
CA THR A 268 3.78 -4.98 7.78
C THR A 268 3.84 -3.52 8.23
N ARG A 269 4.60 -2.70 7.50
CA ARG A 269 4.62 -1.26 7.73
C ARG A 269 3.30 -0.65 7.29
N GLU A 270 2.62 0.00 8.21
CA GLU A 270 1.40 0.76 7.90
C GLU A 270 1.78 2.19 7.51
N ALA A 271 1.11 2.76 6.50
CA ALA A 271 1.39 4.13 6.06
C ALA A 271 1.19 5.12 7.20
N VAL A 272 2.11 6.05 7.44
CA VAL A 272 2.05 7.02 8.56
C VAL A 272 0.92 8.04 8.34
N PRO A 273 0.10 8.44 9.34
CA PRO A 273 -0.92 9.47 9.15
C PRO A 273 -0.25 10.84 9.08
N ILE A 274 -0.90 11.78 8.39
CA ILE A 274 -0.41 13.16 8.32
C ILE A 274 -0.78 13.85 9.65
N PRO A 275 0.19 14.41 10.41
CA PRO A 275 -0.10 15.15 11.62
C PRO A 275 -1.10 16.29 11.38
N LEU A 276 -2.06 16.49 12.28
CA LEU A 276 -3.08 17.54 12.12
C LEU A 276 -2.47 18.94 12.01
N ALA A 277 -1.31 19.19 12.62
CA ALA A 277 -0.55 20.43 12.43
C ALA A 277 -0.12 20.64 10.95
N LEU A 278 0.26 19.57 10.25
CA LEU A 278 0.56 19.64 8.81
C LEU A 278 -0.71 19.75 7.95
N VAL A 279 -1.84 19.19 8.40
CA VAL A 279 -3.15 19.41 7.75
C VAL A 279 -3.54 20.90 7.86
N ALA A 280 -3.43 21.49 9.05
CA ALA A 280 -3.67 22.91 9.27
C ALA A 280 -2.74 23.80 8.43
N ALA A 281 -1.47 23.42 8.29
CA ALA A 281 -0.53 24.12 7.41
C ALA A 281 -0.94 24.01 5.93
N LEU A 282 -1.44 22.85 5.52
CA LEU A 282 -1.92 22.63 4.16
C LEU A 282 -3.17 23.45 3.84
N GLU A 283 -4.12 23.58 4.77
CA GLU A 283 -5.29 24.46 4.63
C GLU A 283 -4.87 25.91 4.37
N ARG A 284 -4.02 26.46 5.23
CA ARG A 284 -3.46 27.81 5.06
C ARG A 284 -2.69 27.96 3.75
N PHE A 285 -1.97 26.92 3.34
CA PHE A 285 -1.26 26.91 2.06
C PHE A 285 -2.24 27.01 0.89
N VAL A 286 -3.29 26.18 0.87
CA VAL A 286 -4.31 26.19 -0.20
C VAL A 286 -4.92 27.58 -0.35
N CYS A 287 -5.42 28.15 0.74
CA CYS A 287 -6.03 29.49 0.74
C CYS A 287 -5.05 30.56 0.26
N ALA A 288 -3.81 30.56 0.79
CA ALA A 288 -2.80 31.53 0.40
C ALA A 288 -2.44 31.45 -1.08
N ARG A 289 -2.39 30.24 -1.67
CA ARG A 289 -2.06 30.05 -3.09
C ARG A 289 -3.21 30.48 -4.00
N PHE A 290 -4.46 30.19 -3.65
CA PHE A 290 -5.61 30.70 -4.41
C PHE A 290 -5.68 32.23 -4.37
N ARG A 291 -5.54 32.84 -3.19
CA ARG A 291 -5.52 34.31 -3.04
C ARG A 291 -4.35 34.96 -3.80
N SER A 292 -3.25 34.23 -4.01
CA SER A 292 -2.10 34.69 -4.80
C SER A 292 -2.16 34.29 -6.29
N SER A 293 -3.31 33.83 -6.79
CA SER A 293 -3.51 33.38 -8.17
C SER A 293 -2.59 32.24 -8.65
N GLN A 294 -2.07 31.43 -7.73
CA GLN A 294 -1.25 30.25 -8.04
C GLN A 294 -2.12 29.00 -8.16
N PHE A 295 -3.07 29.05 -9.11
CA PHE A 295 -4.19 28.12 -9.21
C PHE A 295 -3.77 26.65 -9.37
N VAL A 296 -2.75 26.35 -10.18
CA VAL A 296 -2.33 24.95 -10.45
C VAL A 296 -1.87 24.24 -9.17
N MET A 297 -0.91 24.83 -8.44
CA MET A 297 -0.44 24.25 -7.18
C MET A 297 -1.51 24.26 -6.10
N ALA A 298 -2.35 25.30 -6.05
CA ALA A 298 -3.47 25.40 -5.12
C ALA A 298 -4.49 24.28 -5.35
N PHE A 299 -4.86 24.01 -6.60
CA PHE A 299 -5.81 22.97 -6.98
C PHE A 299 -5.27 21.56 -6.66
N PHE A 300 -3.98 21.31 -6.91
CA PHE A 300 -3.36 20.05 -6.51
C PHE A 300 -3.36 19.87 -4.98
N ALA A 301 -3.05 20.93 -4.22
CA ALA A 301 -3.11 20.90 -2.76
C ALA A 301 -4.55 20.75 -2.23
N TRP A 302 -5.52 21.37 -2.89
CA TRP A 302 -6.95 21.23 -2.58
C TRP A 302 -7.45 19.80 -2.83
N TRP A 303 -6.98 19.14 -3.89
CA TRP A 303 -7.25 17.72 -4.12
C TRP A 303 -6.66 16.81 -3.02
N ILE A 304 -5.45 17.11 -2.53
CA ILE A 304 -4.88 16.41 -1.35
C ILE A 304 -5.80 16.56 -0.14
N MET A 305 -6.33 17.77 0.09
CA MET A 305 -7.27 18.06 1.16
C MET A 305 -8.57 17.26 1.03
N ILE A 306 -9.16 17.21 -0.17
CA ILE A 306 -10.31 16.36 -0.46
C ILE A 306 -10.00 14.91 -0.09
N MET A 307 -8.84 14.36 -0.49
CA MET A 307 -8.45 12.99 -0.19
C MET A 307 -8.30 12.72 1.31
N ILE A 308 -7.73 13.65 2.08
CA ILE A 308 -7.61 13.55 3.53
C ILE A 308 -8.99 13.52 4.17
N TYR A 309 -9.83 14.51 3.84
CA TYR A 309 -11.12 14.72 4.48
C TYR A 309 -12.20 13.71 4.08
N SER A 310 -12.06 13.07 2.92
CA SER A 310 -12.92 11.95 2.49
C SER A 310 -12.30 10.56 2.75
N SER A 311 -11.06 10.51 3.26
CA SER A 311 -10.32 9.26 3.47
C SER A 311 -10.24 8.36 2.21
N LEU A 312 -10.19 8.97 1.02
CA LEU A 312 -10.10 8.26 -0.25
C LEU A 312 -8.72 7.62 -0.47
N ARG A 313 -8.68 6.48 -1.16
CA ARG A 313 -7.42 5.96 -1.72
C ARG A 313 -7.03 6.81 -2.93
N PHE A 314 -5.74 6.79 -3.29
CA PHE A 314 -5.27 7.39 -4.55
C PHE A 314 -6.09 6.93 -5.74
N ASP A 315 -6.24 5.61 -5.90
CA ASP A 315 -6.98 5.03 -7.01
C ASP A 315 -8.43 5.53 -6.99
N ASP A 316 -9.11 5.43 -5.84
CA ASP A 316 -10.49 5.92 -5.69
C ASP A 316 -10.61 7.44 -6.03
N ALA A 317 -9.66 8.27 -5.60
CA ALA A 317 -9.65 9.70 -5.88
C ALA A 317 -9.38 10.04 -7.36
N MET A 318 -8.59 9.21 -8.06
CA MET A 318 -8.36 9.35 -9.49
C MET A 318 -9.62 9.00 -10.31
N HIS A 319 -10.47 8.10 -9.82
CA HIS A 319 -11.70 7.66 -10.48
C HIS A 319 -12.91 8.56 -10.15
N VAL A 320 -12.69 9.87 -10.06
CA VAL A 320 -13.74 10.88 -9.86
C VAL A 320 -13.78 11.77 -11.10
N VAL A 321 -14.97 12.01 -11.66
CA VAL A 321 -15.16 13.02 -12.71
C VAL A 321 -15.23 14.39 -12.02
N PRO A 322 -14.37 15.37 -12.36
CA PRO A 322 -14.37 16.69 -11.72
C PRO A 322 -15.74 17.37 -11.77
N GLU A 323 -16.35 17.47 -12.95
CA GLU A 323 -17.67 18.10 -13.14
C GLU A 323 -18.80 17.39 -12.37
N ALA A 324 -18.62 16.14 -11.96
CA ALA A 324 -19.61 15.40 -11.17
C ALA A 324 -19.58 15.73 -9.67
N LEU A 325 -18.62 16.54 -9.21
CA LEU A 325 -18.61 17.05 -7.85
C LEU A 325 -19.72 18.09 -7.65
N ALA A 326 -20.34 18.07 -6.48
CA ALA A 326 -21.41 19.01 -6.15
C ALA A 326 -21.24 19.51 -4.72
N MET A 327 -21.09 20.82 -4.56
CA MET A 327 -21.17 21.47 -3.26
C MET A 327 -22.64 21.64 -2.86
N LYS A 328 -23.00 21.26 -1.64
CA LYS A 328 -24.29 21.57 -1.02
C LYS A 328 -24.05 21.96 0.43
N ASP A 329 -24.65 23.06 0.88
CA ASP A 329 -24.65 23.60 2.25
C ASP A 329 -23.39 23.25 3.08
N GLU A 330 -23.37 22.06 3.70
CA GLU A 330 -22.36 21.61 4.66
C GLU A 330 -21.25 20.71 4.08
N ALA A 331 -21.30 20.31 2.80
CA ALA A 331 -20.34 19.37 2.23
C ALA A 331 -20.20 19.40 0.71
N LEU A 332 -19.00 19.03 0.26
CA LEU A 332 -18.71 18.63 -1.11
C LEU A 332 -19.04 17.15 -1.29
N TYR A 333 -19.86 16.83 -2.28
CA TYR A 333 -20.22 15.45 -2.62
C TYR A 333 -19.56 15.02 -3.92
N GLY A 334 -19.19 13.75 -4.00
CA GLY A 334 -18.65 13.17 -5.22
C GLY A 334 -18.98 11.69 -5.37
N VAL A 335 -18.74 11.19 -6.58
CA VAL A 335 -18.92 9.78 -6.92
C VAL A 335 -17.64 9.24 -7.54
N VAL A 336 -17.12 8.18 -6.92
CA VAL A 336 -16.05 7.37 -7.47
C VAL A 336 -16.67 6.37 -8.44
N TRP A 337 -16.44 6.54 -9.75
CA TRP A 337 -17.10 5.70 -10.76
C TRP A 337 -16.56 4.25 -10.79
N GLN A 338 -15.39 4.01 -10.18
CA GLN A 338 -14.82 2.67 -10.01
C GLN A 338 -13.95 2.58 -8.76
N THR A 339 -14.16 1.55 -7.95
CA THR A 339 -13.30 1.21 -6.81
C THR A 339 -12.72 -0.21 -6.94
N LYS A 340 -11.83 -0.58 -6.01
CA LYS A 340 -11.25 -1.94 -5.93
C LYS A 340 -12.32 -3.04 -5.88
N VAL A 341 -13.43 -2.82 -5.16
CA VAL A 341 -14.44 -3.85 -4.86
C VAL A 341 -15.80 -3.58 -5.50
N GLU A 342 -16.08 -2.34 -5.89
CA GLU A 342 -17.31 -1.93 -6.56
C GLU A 342 -16.95 -1.35 -7.93
N ARG A 343 -17.17 -2.16 -8.96
CA ARG A 343 -16.91 -1.82 -10.37
C ARG A 343 -18.21 -1.79 -11.20
N GLN A 344 -19.33 -1.73 -10.51
CA GLN A 344 -20.67 -1.68 -11.11
C GLN A 344 -21.10 -0.23 -11.30
N LYS A 345 -21.97 0.02 -12.29
CA LYS A 345 -22.31 1.36 -12.83
C LYS A 345 -22.75 2.43 -11.81
N LYS A 346 -23.13 2.08 -10.59
CA LYS A 346 -23.66 3.06 -9.61
C LYS A 346 -22.57 3.94 -8.98
N GLY A 347 -21.31 3.50 -9.00
CA GLY A 347 -20.20 4.19 -8.34
C GLY A 347 -20.32 4.20 -6.81
N THR A 348 -19.24 4.56 -6.13
CA THR A 348 -19.18 4.69 -4.66
C THR A 348 -19.20 6.18 -4.30
N ARG A 349 -20.17 6.59 -3.48
CA ARG A 349 -20.31 7.99 -3.05
C ARG A 349 -19.31 8.32 -1.95
N PHE A 350 -18.86 9.57 -1.92
CA PHE A 350 -18.11 10.15 -0.81
C PHE A 350 -18.59 11.58 -0.54
N ALA A 351 -18.28 12.08 0.65
CA ALA A 351 -18.52 13.45 1.05
C ALA A 351 -17.28 14.04 1.74
N VAL A 352 -17.14 15.35 1.65
CA VAL A 352 -16.10 16.13 2.32
C VAL A 352 -16.81 17.24 3.08
N ALA A 353 -16.83 17.15 4.40
CA ALA A 353 -17.48 18.16 5.23
C ALA A 353 -16.74 19.51 5.13
N LYS A 354 -17.50 20.61 5.16
CA LYS A 354 -16.99 21.98 5.30
C LYS A 354 -16.50 22.21 6.73
N VAL A 355 -15.31 21.72 7.02
CA VAL A 355 -14.66 21.85 8.32
C VAL A 355 -13.19 22.18 8.13
N SER A 356 -12.58 22.78 9.15
CA SER A 356 -11.18 23.18 9.12
C SER A 356 -10.50 22.92 10.47
N VAL A 357 -9.28 22.42 10.42
CA VAL A 357 -8.41 22.31 11.60
C VAL A 357 -7.73 23.63 11.91
N SER A 358 -7.44 24.45 10.90
CA SER A 358 -6.78 25.76 11.03
C SER A 358 -7.72 26.95 11.26
N GLY A 359 -9.01 26.79 10.99
CA GLY A 359 -10.00 27.87 10.90
C GLY A 359 -10.09 28.55 9.53
N GLU A 360 -9.37 28.07 8.50
CA GLU A 360 -9.43 28.61 7.14
C GLU A 360 -10.59 28.04 6.30
N GLU A 361 -11.13 28.86 5.40
CA GLU A 361 -12.21 28.50 4.47
C GLU A 361 -11.69 27.78 3.21
N TRP A 362 -10.80 26.80 3.40
CA TRP A 362 -10.10 26.12 2.29
C TRP A 362 -11.04 25.40 1.32
N MET A 363 -12.22 24.98 1.80
CA MET A 363 -13.22 24.30 1.00
C MET A 363 -13.91 25.29 0.05
N GLU A 364 -14.30 26.46 0.56
CA GLU A 364 -14.97 27.53 -0.18
C GLU A 364 -14.03 28.18 -1.18
N ASP A 365 -12.83 28.57 -0.71
CA ASP A 365 -11.78 29.17 -1.54
C ASP A 365 -11.44 28.24 -2.69
N GLY A 366 -11.29 26.94 -2.38
CA GLY A 366 -11.01 25.92 -3.39
C GLY A 366 -12.16 25.66 -4.35
N TRP A 367 -13.39 25.52 -3.87
CA TRP A 367 -14.57 25.30 -4.73
C TRP A 367 -14.82 26.49 -5.67
N SER A 368 -14.73 27.72 -5.16
CA SER A 368 -14.92 28.93 -5.95
C SER A 368 -13.85 29.07 -7.05
N ALA A 369 -12.62 28.67 -6.73
CA ALA A 369 -11.50 28.71 -7.66
C ALA A 369 -11.38 27.47 -8.55
N ALA A 370 -12.08 26.37 -8.26
CA ALA A 370 -11.91 25.08 -8.95
C ALA A 370 -12.35 25.10 -10.42
N SER A 371 -13.28 26.00 -10.80
CA SER A 371 -13.93 26.04 -12.12
C SER A 371 -12.97 25.97 -13.31
N PHE A 372 -11.74 26.47 -13.20
CA PHE A 372 -10.73 26.41 -14.26
C PHE A 372 -10.28 24.99 -14.64
N GLU A 373 -10.48 24.00 -13.77
CA GLU A 373 -10.07 22.59 -13.97
C GLU A 373 -11.21 21.59 -13.75
N MET A 374 -12.47 22.04 -13.82
CA MET A 374 -13.67 21.23 -13.60
C MET A 374 -14.34 20.88 -14.93
N ASP A 375 -13.68 20.02 -15.71
CA ASP A 375 -14.17 19.51 -17.00
C ASP A 375 -14.75 18.08 -16.88
N ASP A 376 -15.22 17.54 -18.00
CA ASP A 376 -15.92 16.25 -18.11
C ASP A 376 -14.97 15.03 -18.17
N ARG A 377 -13.65 15.24 -17.95
CA ARG A 377 -12.66 14.17 -18.03
C ARG A 377 -12.95 13.07 -17.00
N ASP A 378 -12.65 11.83 -17.36
CA ASP A 378 -12.99 10.66 -16.54
C ASP A 378 -12.03 10.41 -15.35
N TYR A 379 -11.22 11.41 -14.99
CA TYR A 379 -10.33 11.36 -13.84
C TYR A 379 -10.16 12.71 -13.17
N PHE A 380 -9.88 12.71 -11.86
CA PHE A 380 -9.90 13.97 -11.12
C PHE A 380 -8.67 14.82 -11.45
N MET A 381 -7.48 14.27 -11.20
CA MET A 381 -6.24 15.07 -11.18
C MET A 381 -5.36 14.82 -12.39
N LYS A 382 -4.98 15.90 -13.06
CA LYS A 382 -3.94 15.91 -14.10
C LYS A 382 -2.55 15.78 -13.47
N GLU A 383 -1.61 15.18 -14.18
CA GLU A 383 -0.22 15.11 -13.75
C GLU A 383 0.39 16.52 -13.66
N LEU A 384 1.14 16.80 -12.60
CA LEU A 384 1.85 18.07 -12.48
C LEU A 384 3.16 18.03 -13.29
N GLU A 385 3.23 18.86 -14.34
CA GLU A 385 4.46 19.12 -15.09
C GLU A 385 5.40 19.96 -14.22
N SER A 386 4.86 21.06 -13.70
CA SER A 386 5.56 22.04 -12.88
C SER A 386 4.62 22.59 -11.80
N ALA A 387 5.06 23.60 -11.04
CA ALA A 387 4.18 24.23 -10.04
C ALA A 387 3.06 25.08 -10.65
N GLU A 388 3.17 25.40 -11.93
CA GLU A 388 2.34 26.36 -12.63
C GLU A 388 1.64 25.73 -13.84
N ARG A 389 1.88 24.43 -14.09
CA ARG A 389 1.35 23.75 -15.27
C ARG A 389 1.03 22.27 -15.01
N PHE A 390 -0.14 21.86 -15.50
CA PHE A 390 -0.56 20.48 -15.64
C PHE A 390 -0.17 19.90 -17.00
N CYS A 391 0.07 18.59 -17.06
CA CYS A 391 0.05 17.82 -18.30
C CYS A 391 -1.36 17.26 -18.54
N ASP A 392 -1.77 17.10 -19.80
CA ASP A 392 -3.07 16.55 -20.19
C ASP A 392 -3.12 15.01 -20.10
N ARG A 393 -2.76 14.47 -18.93
CA ARG A 393 -2.82 13.04 -18.62
C ARG A 393 -3.12 12.82 -17.14
N PRO A 394 -3.69 11.67 -16.74
CA PRO A 394 -3.95 11.36 -15.33
C PRO A 394 -2.66 11.37 -14.50
N ALA A 395 -2.73 11.93 -13.29
CA ALA A 395 -1.63 11.86 -12.34
C ALA A 395 -1.23 10.40 -12.03
N THR A 396 0.08 10.16 -11.96
CA THR A 396 0.65 8.85 -11.61
C THR A 396 0.99 8.80 -10.13
N TYR A 397 0.87 7.62 -9.50
CA TYR A 397 1.14 7.46 -8.07
C TYR A 397 2.57 7.91 -7.70
N GLN A 398 3.56 7.44 -8.44
CA GLN A 398 4.98 7.67 -8.17
C GLN A 398 5.39 9.15 -8.27
N ARG A 399 4.87 9.88 -9.26
CA ARG A 399 5.24 11.28 -9.45
C ARG A 399 4.45 12.20 -8.53
N SER A 400 3.15 11.98 -8.43
CA SER A 400 2.28 12.83 -7.61
C SER A 400 2.59 12.72 -6.10
N VAL A 401 3.09 11.58 -5.61
CA VAL A 401 3.53 11.48 -4.20
C VAL A 401 4.74 12.36 -3.90
N LEU A 402 5.62 12.60 -4.89
CA LEU A 402 6.73 13.55 -4.72
C LEU A 402 6.21 14.98 -4.61
N TRP A 403 5.19 15.33 -5.39
CA TRP A 403 4.51 16.62 -5.28
C TRP A 403 3.77 16.79 -3.95
N LEU A 404 3.09 15.75 -3.45
CA LEU A 404 2.49 15.73 -2.11
C LEU A 404 3.52 16.09 -1.03
N ARG A 405 4.68 15.42 -1.04
CA ARG A 405 5.76 15.68 -0.08
C ARG A 405 6.33 17.10 -0.21
N TYR A 406 6.48 17.58 -1.44
CA TYR A 406 6.93 18.95 -1.71
C TYR A 406 5.95 19.99 -1.16
N VAL A 407 4.65 19.81 -1.41
CA VAL A 407 3.58 20.70 -0.92
C VAL A 407 3.57 20.73 0.60
N LEU A 408 3.58 19.56 1.27
CA LEU A 408 3.59 19.48 2.74
C LEU A 408 4.83 20.13 3.36
N THR A 409 6.01 19.90 2.77
CA THR A 409 7.26 20.54 3.21
C THR A 409 7.17 22.07 3.09
N THR A 410 6.62 22.54 1.98
CA THR A 410 6.49 23.97 1.71
C THR A 410 5.49 24.63 2.66
N ALA A 411 4.33 24.01 2.88
CA ALA A 411 3.33 24.45 3.83
C ALA A 411 3.90 24.55 5.25
N ALA A 412 4.57 23.50 5.74
CA ALA A 412 5.20 23.49 7.06
C ALA A 412 6.26 24.59 7.20
N SER A 413 7.06 24.80 6.17
CA SER A 413 8.10 25.85 6.16
C SER A 413 7.51 27.26 6.17
N GLN A 414 6.36 27.47 5.53
CA GLN A 414 5.66 28.75 5.56
C GLN A 414 5.06 29.02 6.94
N ASP A 415 4.50 28.00 7.59
CA ASP A 415 3.97 28.11 8.94
C ASP A 415 5.05 28.35 9.99
N LEU A 416 6.25 27.78 9.83
CA LEU A 416 7.41 28.16 10.64
C LEU A 416 7.70 29.66 10.51
N LYS A 417 7.73 30.21 9.28
CA LYS A 417 7.97 31.64 9.06
C LYS A 417 6.90 32.54 9.68
N ARG A 418 5.68 32.00 9.85
CA ARG A 418 4.55 32.67 10.51
C ARG A 418 4.54 32.46 12.04
N GLY A 419 5.46 31.67 12.59
CA GLY A 419 5.49 31.35 14.02
C GLY A 419 4.39 30.37 14.47
N LEU A 420 3.75 29.66 13.54
CA LEU A 420 2.67 28.71 13.83
C LEU A 420 3.16 27.30 14.14
N ILE A 421 4.43 27.00 13.84
CA ILE A 421 5.11 25.74 14.14
C ILE A 421 6.47 26.07 14.77
N SER A 422 6.85 25.35 15.82
CA SER A 422 8.16 25.52 16.44
C SER A 422 9.29 24.86 15.61
N PRO A 423 10.55 25.33 15.69
CA PRO A 423 11.65 24.69 14.96
C PRO A 423 11.86 23.19 15.29
N PRO A 424 11.76 22.73 16.56
CA PRO A 424 11.79 21.30 16.88
C PRO A 424 10.67 20.50 16.20
N ASP A 425 9.44 21.03 16.21
CA ASP A 425 8.30 20.36 15.59
C ASP A 425 8.46 20.29 14.06
N LEU A 426 8.97 21.36 13.42
CA LEU A 426 9.27 21.34 11.99
C LEU A 426 10.25 20.21 11.65
N LYS A 427 11.32 20.04 12.44
CA LYS A 427 12.30 18.97 12.20
C LYS A 427 11.64 17.59 12.23
N GLY A 428 10.78 17.34 13.22
CA GLY A 428 10.01 16.09 13.32
C GLY A 428 9.06 15.90 12.13
N HIS A 429 8.33 16.95 11.76
CA HIS A 429 7.44 16.94 10.59
C HIS A 429 8.18 16.64 9.29
N LEU A 430 9.33 17.28 9.03
CA LEU A 430 10.10 17.06 7.80
C LEU A 430 10.63 15.64 7.70
N GLN A 431 11.06 15.03 8.82
CA GLN A 431 11.45 13.63 8.85
C GLN A 431 10.27 12.72 8.47
N LEU A 432 9.10 12.98 9.03
CA LEU A 432 7.88 12.21 8.77
C LEU A 432 7.36 12.37 7.33
N VAL A 433 7.53 13.55 6.72
CA VAL A 433 7.09 13.80 5.33
C VAL A 433 7.77 12.85 4.33
N HIS A 434 8.99 12.39 4.60
CA HIS A 434 9.66 11.39 3.74
C HIS A 434 8.98 10.02 3.75
N GLU A 435 8.23 9.69 4.80
CA GLU A 435 7.48 8.44 4.95
C GLU A 435 6.04 8.54 4.45
N ILE A 436 5.56 9.75 4.16
CA ILE A 436 4.21 10.00 3.66
C ILE A 436 4.04 9.35 2.29
N THR A 437 2.91 8.67 2.12
CA THR A 437 2.42 8.08 0.88
C THR A 437 1.00 8.55 0.61
N TRP A 438 0.40 8.23 -0.53
CA TRP A 438 -1.02 8.53 -0.73
C TRP A 438 -1.94 7.78 0.24
N HIS A 439 -1.52 6.64 0.77
CA HIS A 439 -2.29 5.96 1.81
C HIS A 439 -2.27 6.75 3.13
N SER A 440 -1.29 7.64 3.35
CA SER A 440 -1.27 8.56 4.48
C SER A 440 -2.49 9.49 4.50
N CYS A 441 -2.93 10.00 3.34
CA CYS A 441 -4.15 10.82 3.25
C CYS A 441 -5.37 10.06 3.77
N ARG A 442 -5.55 8.82 3.29
CA ARG A 442 -6.65 7.95 3.70
C ARG A 442 -6.71 7.71 5.21
N VAL A 443 -5.57 7.46 5.83
CA VAL A 443 -5.50 7.01 7.22
C VAL A 443 -5.47 8.16 8.23
N THR A 444 -5.33 9.40 7.76
CA THR A 444 -5.16 10.58 8.63
C THR A 444 -6.38 10.80 9.51
N LEU A 445 -7.56 11.03 8.92
CA LEU A 445 -8.78 11.23 9.71
C LEU A 445 -9.25 9.95 10.40
N LEU A 446 -8.98 8.78 9.82
CA LEU A 446 -9.33 7.50 10.47
C LEU A 446 -8.54 7.32 11.78
N SER A 447 -7.24 7.66 11.76
CA SER A 447 -6.40 7.63 12.97
C SER A 447 -6.87 8.65 14.01
N ALA A 448 -7.21 9.86 13.58
CA ALA A 448 -7.74 10.91 14.46
C ALA A 448 -9.09 10.51 15.08
N ALA A 449 -9.99 9.92 14.29
CA ALA A 449 -11.29 9.43 14.74
C ALA A 449 -11.15 8.31 15.79
N VAL A 450 -10.19 7.40 15.61
CA VAL A 450 -9.89 6.37 16.62
C VAL A 450 -9.40 7.00 17.92
N GLN A 451 -8.49 7.97 17.86
CA GLN A 451 -8.00 8.69 19.05
C GLN A 451 -9.15 9.44 19.76
N ALA A 452 -10.08 10.00 18.98
CA ALA A 452 -11.29 10.65 19.48
C ALA A 452 -12.39 9.66 19.93
N GLN A 453 -12.12 8.34 19.97
CA GLN A 453 -13.06 7.30 20.39
C GLN A 453 -14.37 7.27 19.58
N VAL A 454 -14.33 7.68 18.31
CA VAL A 454 -15.47 7.59 17.37
C VAL A 454 -15.84 6.12 17.14
N SER A 455 -17.12 5.84 16.92
CA SER A 455 -17.57 4.46 16.77
C SER A 455 -16.97 3.80 15.53
N GLY A 456 -16.67 2.50 15.63
CA GLY A 456 -16.14 1.74 14.48
C GLY A 456 -17.09 1.70 13.27
N LYS A 457 -18.39 1.92 13.47
CA LYS A 457 -19.38 2.03 12.38
C LYS A 457 -19.20 3.33 11.60
N GLU A 458 -19.06 4.46 12.29
CA GLU A 458 -18.84 5.77 11.65
C GLU A 458 -17.48 5.81 10.92
N ILE A 459 -16.43 5.27 11.54
CA ILE A 459 -15.12 5.10 10.89
C ILE A 459 -15.24 4.20 9.66
N GLY A 460 -16.04 3.13 9.76
CA GLY A 460 -16.35 2.25 8.64
C GLY A 460 -17.05 2.95 7.48
N LEU A 461 -18.03 3.81 7.77
CA LEU A 461 -18.74 4.62 6.78
C LEU A 461 -17.80 5.62 6.10
N GLN A 462 -17.02 6.37 6.89
CA GLN A 462 -16.00 7.30 6.38
C GLN A 462 -15.00 6.59 5.45
N ALA A 463 -14.58 5.38 5.82
CA ALA A 463 -13.62 4.61 5.06
C ALA A 463 -14.24 3.79 3.90
N ASN A 464 -15.57 3.78 3.74
CA ASN A 464 -16.30 2.89 2.82
C ASN A 464 -15.95 1.40 3.04
N TRP A 465 -15.92 0.95 4.30
CA TRP A 465 -15.73 -0.46 4.67
C TRP A 465 -17.05 -1.17 4.95
N LYS A 466 -17.27 -2.30 4.27
CA LYS A 466 -18.42 -3.17 4.54
C LYS A 466 -18.35 -3.84 5.92
N ASN A 467 -17.15 -4.23 6.36
CA ASN A 467 -16.90 -4.92 7.64
C ASN A 467 -15.75 -4.22 8.39
N PRO A 468 -16.04 -3.20 9.23
CA PRO A 468 -15.01 -2.32 9.77
C PRO A 468 -14.24 -2.91 10.97
N SER A 469 -14.78 -3.88 11.71
CA SER A 469 -14.26 -4.31 13.02
C SER A 469 -12.76 -4.60 13.06
N GLN A 470 -12.25 -5.49 12.21
CA GLN A 470 -10.81 -5.79 12.17
C GLN A 470 -9.96 -4.70 11.53
N LEU A 471 -10.55 -3.86 10.68
CA LEU A 471 -9.85 -2.80 9.96
C LEU A 471 -9.62 -1.58 10.87
N VAL A 472 -10.61 -1.20 11.67
CA VAL A 472 -10.50 -0.11 12.65
C VAL A 472 -9.34 -0.37 13.63
N LEU A 473 -9.16 -1.63 14.06
CA LEU A 473 -8.05 -2.03 14.93
C LEU A 473 -6.66 -1.82 14.30
N LYS A 474 -6.53 -1.87 12.97
CA LYS A 474 -5.26 -1.52 12.31
C LYS A 474 -4.93 -0.05 12.50
N TYR A 475 -5.92 0.83 12.33
CA TYR A 475 -5.73 2.27 12.44
C TYR A 475 -5.72 2.81 13.87
N ALA A 476 -6.05 1.97 14.86
CA ALA A 476 -5.76 2.16 16.28
C ALA A 476 -4.26 1.94 16.55
N ARG A 477 -3.39 2.78 15.99
CA ARG A 477 -1.91 2.60 16.05
C ARG A 477 -1.37 2.55 17.48
N SER A 478 -1.99 3.31 18.37
CA SER A 478 -1.66 3.32 19.78
C SER A 478 -2.58 2.38 20.57
N ARG A 479 -2.71 1.10 20.17
CA ARG A 479 -3.59 0.15 20.88
C ARG A 479 -3.36 0.16 22.40
N LYS A 480 -2.09 0.26 22.82
CA LYS A 480 -1.71 0.35 24.24
C LYS A 480 -2.13 1.66 24.87
N GLU A 481 -1.89 2.81 24.24
CA GLU A 481 -2.28 4.12 24.79
C GLU A 481 -3.79 4.28 24.82
N ILE A 482 -4.51 3.80 23.80
CA ILE A 482 -5.98 3.77 23.77
C ILE A 482 -6.51 2.86 24.88
N SER A 483 -5.91 1.69 25.09
CA SER A 483 -6.27 0.82 26.22
C SER A 483 -5.98 1.50 27.57
N ILE A 484 -4.84 2.18 27.71
CA ILE A 484 -4.47 2.92 28.92
C ILE A 484 -5.44 4.08 29.15
N GLU A 485 -5.79 4.85 28.13
CA GLU A 485 -6.71 5.98 28.23
C GLU A 485 -8.14 5.51 28.48
N MET A 486 -8.59 4.41 27.87
CA MET A 486 -9.88 3.77 28.18
C MET A 486 -9.95 3.37 29.66
N VAL A 487 -8.90 2.74 30.20
CA VAL A 487 -8.81 2.40 31.61
C VAL A 487 -8.76 3.67 32.47
N THR A 488 -7.97 4.67 32.09
CA THR A 488 -7.81 5.92 32.85
C THR A 488 -9.10 6.73 32.87
N SER A 489 -9.79 6.85 31.74
CA SER A 489 -11.07 7.56 31.60
C SER A 489 -12.22 6.78 32.25
N GLY A 490 -12.21 5.45 32.17
CA GLY A 490 -13.11 4.56 32.90
C GLY A 490 -12.95 4.70 34.42
N SER A 491 -11.71 4.72 34.92
CA SER A 491 -11.41 4.96 36.33
C SER A 491 -11.79 6.37 36.78
N ARG A 492 -11.59 7.41 35.95
CA ARG A 492 -12.04 8.78 36.25
C ARG A 492 -13.56 8.90 36.26
N ARG A 493 -14.28 8.28 35.32
CA ARG A 493 -15.76 8.25 35.32
C ARG A 493 -16.29 7.44 36.50
N GLY A 494 -15.65 6.33 36.85
CA GLY A 494 -15.93 5.56 38.05
C GLY A 494 -15.71 6.38 39.33
N ALA A 495 -14.63 7.17 39.40
CA ALA A 495 -14.36 8.07 40.51
C ALA A 495 -15.37 9.23 40.63
N ILE A 496 -15.85 9.77 39.52
CA ILE A 496 -16.90 10.81 39.50
C ILE A 496 -18.25 10.23 39.95
N VAL A 497 -18.57 9.00 39.55
CA VAL A 497 -19.76 8.29 40.04
C VAL A 497 -19.61 7.98 41.54
N LEU A 498 -18.43 7.54 41.99
CA LEU A 498 -18.14 7.29 43.41
C LEU A 498 -18.10 8.56 44.28
N SER A 499 -17.74 9.73 43.74
CA SER A 499 -17.77 11.00 44.48
C SER A 499 -19.18 11.59 44.65
N SER A 500 -20.16 11.05 43.93
CA SER A 500 -21.58 11.44 44.04
C SER A 500 -22.42 10.48 44.89
N VAL A 501 -21.82 9.40 45.40
CA VAL A 501 -22.45 8.46 46.32
C VAL A 501 -21.91 8.76 47.72
N PRO A 502 -22.76 9.05 48.73
CA PRO A 502 -22.28 9.24 50.10
C PRO A 502 -21.51 7.99 50.52
N ALA A 503 -20.32 8.18 51.11
CA ALA A 503 -19.45 7.11 51.60
C ALA A 503 -20.12 6.33 52.74
N LYS A 504 -21.03 5.44 52.37
CA LYS A 504 -21.47 4.28 53.14
C LYS A 504 -21.46 3.10 52.18
N ASP A 505 -20.74 2.06 52.57
CA ASP A 505 -20.74 0.70 51.99
C ASP A 505 -19.81 0.36 50.83
N LEU A 506 -18.53 0.77 50.89
CA LEU A 506 -17.44 -0.04 50.32
C LEU A 506 -16.87 -0.96 51.41
N ASN A 507 -17.71 -1.89 51.89
CA ASN A 507 -17.26 -3.00 52.73
C ASN A 507 -16.66 -4.07 51.81
N LEU A 508 -15.33 -4.16 51.74
CA LEU A 508 -14.62 -5.29 51.13
C LEU A 508 -14.99 -6.54 51.95
N LYS A 509 -15.82 -7.42 51.38
CA LYS A 509 -16.28 -8.62 52.06
C LYS A 509 -15.58 -9.87 51.52
N CYS A 510 -15.08 -10.72 52.42
CA CYS A 510 -14.48 -12.00 52.05
C CYS A 510 -15.56 -13.00 51.62
N HIS A 511 -15.28 -13.77 50.56
CA HIS A 511 -16.17 -14.81 50.06
C HIS A 511 -15.62 -16.19 50.44
N ALA A 512 -16.47 -17.05 51.01
CA ALA A 512 -16.07 -18.40 51.35
C ALA A 512 -15.97 -19.30 50.10
N THR A 513 -14.89 -20.07 50.01
CA THR A 513 -14.60 -20.97 48.89
C THR A 513 -14.79 -22.43 49.26
N TYR A 514 -15.07 -23.26 48.27
CA TYR A 514 -15.07 -24.73 48.36
C TYR A 514 -14.48 -25.30 47.07
N ILE A 515 -13.97 -26.52 47.13
CA ILE A 515 -13.48 -27.25 45.96
C ILE A 515 -14.63 -28.14 45.48
N ASP A 516 -15.06 -27.97 44.23
CA ASP A 516 -16.11 -28.80 43.66
C ASP A 516 -15.58 -30.21 43.29
N GLY A 517 -16.49 -31.11 42.93
CA GLY A 517 -16.14 -32.48 42.52
C GLY A 517 -15.29 -32.59 41.24
N THR A 518 -14.95 -31.46 40.60
CA THR A 518 -14.02 -31.39 39.46
C THR A 518 -12.63 -30.89 39.86
N GLY A 519 -12.40 -30.61 41.15
CA GLY A 519 -11.16 -30.04 41.65
C GLY A 519 -11.04 -28.53 41.45
N ALA A 520 -12.10 -27.88 40.96
CA ALA A 520 -12.11 -26.44 40.76
C ALA A 520 -12.59 -25.73 42.03
N GLU A 521 -11.79 -24.80 42.52
CA GLU A 521 -12.18 -23.94 43.64
C GLU A 521 -13.26 -22.96 43.18
N ARG A 522 -14.36 -22.83 43.92
CA ARG A 522 -15.50 -21.95 43.65
C ARG A 522 -15.93 -21.20 44.90
N THR A 523 -16.59 -20.05 44.75
CA THR A 523 -17.21 -19.35 45.88
C THR A 523 -18.62 -19.87 46.14
N LEU A 524 -19.01 -19.99 47.42
CA LEU A 524 -20.34 -20.44 47.84
C LEU A 524 -21.48 -19.53 47.34
N CYS A 525 -21.18 -18.27 47.01
CA CYS A 525 -22.14 -17.27 46.53
C CYS A 525 -22.10 -17.04 45.01
N GLY A 526 -21.18 -17.68 44.27
CA GLY A 526 -21.04 -17.52 42.82
C GLY A 526 -20.45 -16.17 42.36
N ARG A 527 -19.86 -15.39 43.27
CA ARG A 527 -19.15 -14.14 42.95
C ARG A 527 -17.66 -14.37 42.74
N TYR A 528 -17.02 -13.46 42.00
CA TYR A 528 -15.59 -13.51 41.68
C TYR A 528 -14.71 -13.66 42.91
N LYS A 529 -13.61 -14.41 42.77
CA LYS A 529 -12.67 -14.66 43.86
C LYS A 529 -11.83 -13.42 44.13
N ILE A 530 -11.43 -13.20 45.38
CA ILE A 530 -10.42 -12.16 45.71
C ILE A 530 -9.08 -12.47 45.01
N THR A 531 -8.76 -13.74 44.79
CA THR A 531 -7.56 -14.17 44.04
C THR A 531 -7.65 -13.97 42.53
N GLU A 532 -8.79 -13.54 41.99
CA GLU A 532 -8.93 -13.13 40.58
C GLU A 532 -8.76 -11.59 40.41
N CYS A 533 -8.47 -10.88 41.51
CA CYS A 533 -8.14 -9.46 41.54
C CYS A 533 -6.64 -9.30 41.85
N ASP A 534 -5.76 -9.46 40.86
CA ASP A 534 -4.29 -9.48 41.01
C ASP A 534 -3.64 -8.12 41.39
N ASP A 535 -4.38 -7.12 41.89
CA ASP A 535 -3.79 -5.79 42.16
C ASP A 535 -4.47 -5.03 43.32
N LEU A 536 -4.75 -5.71 44.43
CA LEU A 536 -5.05 -5.03 45.69
C LEU A 536 -3.95 -5.37 46.68
N GLY A 537 -3.17 -4.37 47.09
CA GLY A 537 -2.14 -4.49 48.13
C GLY A 537 -2.71 -4.97 49.49
N GLU A 538 -1.88 -4.93 50.54
CA GLU A 538 -2.18 -5.54 51.85
C GLU A 538 -3.62 -5.28 52.35
N ILE A 539 -4.33 -6.38 52.62
CA ILE A 539 -5.74 -6.38 53.05
C ILE A 539 -5.82 -5.89 54.51
N PRO A 540 -6.70 -4.92 54.85
CA PRO A 540 -6.86 -4.46 56.22
C PRO A 540 -7.45 -5.58 57.12
N PRO A 541 -7.08 -5.62 58.42
CA PRO A 541 -7.44 -6.71 59.34
C PRO A 541 -8.94 -6.82 59.71
N SER A 542 -9.83 -6.06 59.07
CA SER A 542 -11.27 -6.00 59.41
C SER A 542 -12.21 -6.47 58.30
N SER A 543 -11.74 -7.28 57.34
CA SER A 543 -12.57 -7.80 56.25
C SER A 543 -13.68 -8.74 56.78
N GLN A 544 -14.95 -8.29 56.70
CA GLN A 544 -16.13 -9.05 57.12
C GLN A 544 -16.57 -10.07 56.05
N MET A 545 -17.05 -11.24 56.44
CA MET A 545 -17.51 -12.26 55.46
C MET A 545 -18.81 -11.84 54.76
N CYS A 546 -18.96 -12.19 53.47
CA CYS A 546 -20.17 -11.93 52.69
C CYS A 546 -21.40 -12.57 53.34
N SER A 547 -22.50 -11.84 53.49
CA SER A 547 -23.73 -12.31 54.15
C SER A 547 -24.37 -13.52 53.48
N LEU A 548 -24.18 -13.67 52.15
CA LEU A 548 -24.62 -14.86 51.41
C LEU A 548 -23.74 -16.08 51.69
N CYS A 549 -22.45 -15.88 51.99
CA CYS A 549 -21.55 -16.94 52.40
C CYS A 549 -21.77 -17.32 53.88
N SER A 550 -21.96 -16.35 54.77
CA SER A 550 -22.28 -16.62 56.17
C SER A 550 -23.60 -17.39 56.31
N GLY A 551 -24.63 -16.98 55.56
CA GLY A 551 -25.91 -17.69 55.57
C GLY A 551 -25.81 -19.15 55.16
N LYS A 552 -24.95 -19.50 54.19
CA LYS A 552 -24.79 -20.88 53.69
C LYS A 552 -23.86 -21.76 54.52
N ILE A 553 -22.91 -21.18 55.26
CA ILE A 553 -22.02 -21.95 56.15
C ILE A 553 -22.76 -22.38 57.42
N PHE A 554 -23.70 -21.58 57.91
CA PHE A 554 -24.35 -21.80 59.21
C PHE A 554 -25.79 -22.35 59.12
N THR A 555 -26.23 -22.87 57.97
CA THR A 555 -27.62 -23.37 57.78
C THR A 555 -27.76 -24.83 57.38
N GLU A 556 -26.72 -25.66 57.51
CA GLU A 556 -26.90 -27.12 57.53
C GLU A 556 -26.35 -27.70 58.86
N PRO A 557 -27.13 -28.51 59.61
CA PRO A 557 -26.63 -29.24 60.77
C PRO A 557 -25.66 -30.37 60.40
#